data_AF-D6A828-F1
#
_entry.id   AF-D6A828-F1
#
_cell.length_a   1.000
_cell.length_b   1.000
_cell.length_c   1.000
_cell.angle_alpha   90.00
_cell.angle_beta   90.00
_cell.angle_gamma   90.00
#
_symmetry.space_group_name_H-M   'P 1'
#
loop_
_entity.id
_entity.type
_entity.pdbx_description
1 polymer ?
#
loop_
_entity_poly.entity_id
_entity_poly.type
_entity_poly.pdbx_seq_one_letter_code
_entity_poly.pdbx_strand_id
1 'polypeptide(L)'
;MGDQQLPVLQRLLKPPRRTNFSSISGTGEHPRDGSRTQGSRFTPVGPLDAPQWDAPQGSQRSSMGRNTRKRRMPLATKAIAGVAALALGGGGLVWANFYASAHEENSPDNRTKSNAARQIATIDCPDVGQQLSDVPERARGEVDGELASMDQQITDAYQRLVTTRQAQAGDAQYVQNAILGPLKDRRKVLIDRIKLEIDRAGGKAPGNLDELAPCSGRPADQPQPTDGQNGDGQNGDGQGQDNGQGQGDGQGQDNGQGDGQGQGEGQTPNDNGNGAAGPFAEDFIDINDVPPNARDLPNGLAANGRSGSRGSFTTKCGVNENKLYNSDNIIVAPGVANGAHHMHDYVGNQSNSSLSSDDDLVVAETSCQNQGDKSSYFWPVLRVQDGTQEFDAADQGGGAEGNVGRILQAEEAQLRFVGNKRSKVVAIPKLMRIITGDAKAFTNGLKNANTSYSCTGFEDRQSTDKYVLCPEGSRLVRTSNFQSCWDGQNTDSANHRDHVAFVQADGSCPNGFKAIPQLQVRLVYDVPTPTIENGQVKNPYAVDSFPEQLHKPITDHNDFINVMDESLMNKVVRCINQGKKCT
;
A
#
# COMPACT_ATOMS: atom_id res chain seq x y z
N MET A 1 65.15 15.92 24.65
CA MET A 1 65.93 15.31 23.55
C MET A 1 64.94 14.51 22.72
N GLY A 2 64.58 14.81 21.49
CA GLY A 2 64.81 15.88 20.52
C GLY A 2 63.80 15.57 19.40
N ASP A 3 62.93 16.51 19.02
CA ASP A 3 63.10 17.35 17.83
C ASP A 3 63.56 16.58 16.59
N GLN A 4 62.69 16.52 15.57
CA GLN A 4 63.02 17.09 14.25
C GLN A 4 61.77 17.30 13.39
N GLN A 5 61.90 18.29 12.53
CA GLN A 5 60.91 19.20 11.97
C GLN A 5 61.08 19.25 10.44
N LEU A 6 60.06 19.77 9.72
CA LEU A 6 60.06 20.40 8.38
C LEU A 6 59.90 19.51 7.11
N PRO A 7 59.44 20.05 5.95
CA PRO A 7 58.55 21.21 5.71
C PRO A 7 57.48 21.07 4.60
N VAL A 8 56.60 22.08 4.62
CA VAL A 8 55.65 22.66 3.65
C VAL A 8 56.04 22.61 2.16
N LEU A 9 55.05 22.28 1.29
CA LEU A 9 54.99 22.81 -0.09
C LEU A 9 53.53 23.10 -0.51
N GLN A 10 53.21 24.37 -0.73
CA GLN A 10 51.98 24.86 -1.33
C GLN A 10 51.96 24.60 -2.84
N ARG A 11 50.84 24.12 -3.39
CA ARG A 11 50.54 24.20 -4.84
C ARG A 11 49.21 24.89 -5.08
N LEU A 12 49.31 25.94 -5.88
CA LEU A 12 48.27 26.76 -6.48
C LEU A 12 47.42 25.98 -7.48
N LEU A 13 46.09 26.03 -7.35
CA LEU A 13 45.16 25.86 -8.48
C LEU A 13 44.07 26.94 -8.42
N LYS A 14 43.94 27.63 -9.55
CA LYS A 14 43.03 28.76 -9.83
C LYS A 14 41.55 28.31 -9.84
N PRO A 15 40.61 29.18 -9.42
CA PRO A 15 39.18 29.00 -9.69
C PRO A 15 38.76 29.60 -11.06
N PRO A 16 37.69 29.08 -11.71
CA PRO A 16 37.15 29.65 -12.94
C PRO A 16 36.28 30.90 -12.68
N ARG A 17 36.29 31.81 -13.66
CA ARG A 17 35.70 33.14 -13.65
C ARG A 17 34.16 33.10 -13.64
N ARG A 18 33.57 33.89 -12.74
CA ARG A 18 32.18 34.38 -12.82
C ARG A 18 32.11 35.51 -13.86
N THR A 19 31.14 35.45 -14.76
CA THR A 19 30.74 36.58 -15.62
C THR A 19 29.67 37.40 -14.92
N ASN A 20 29.96 38.68 -14.71
CA ASN A 20 29.07 39.66 -14.10
C ASN A 20 27.95 40.06 -15.07
N PHE A 21 26.74 40.10 -14.54
CA PHE A 21 25.63 40.94 -15.01
C PHE A 21 26.01 42.42 -14.87
N SER A 22 25.68 43.23 -15.87
CA SER A 22 25.47 44.67 -15.71
C SER A 22 24.35 45.13 -16.63
N SER A 23 23.41 45.80 -15.97
CA SER A 23 22.25 46.51 -16.46
C SER A 23 22.60 47.67 -17.40
N ILE A 24 21.88 47.80 -18.52
CA ILE A 24 21.62 49.10 -19.15
C ILE A 24 20.16 49.10 -19.65
N SER A 25 19.39 50.02 -19.08
CA SER A 25 18.09 50.50 -19.53
C SER A 25 18.23 51.30 -20.83
N GLY A 26 17.41 50.99 -21.84
CA GLY A 26 17.34 51.74 -23.09
C GLY A 26 15.90 51.80 -23.60
N THR A 27 15.32 52.98 -23.47
CA THR A 27 14.04 53.45 -24.03
C THR A 27 14.06 53.45 -25.56
N GLY A 28 12.97 53.03 -26.19
CA GLY A 28 12.75 53.15 -27.64
C GLY A 28 11.26 53.23 -27.97
N GLU A 29 10.78 54.45 -28.20
CA GLU A 29 9.47 54.80 -28.74
C GLU A 29 9.41 54.70 -30.28
N HIS A 30 8.16 54.75 -30.79
CA HIS A 30 7.67 55.09 -32.14
C HIS A 30 7.32 53.96 -33.13
N PRO A 31 6.33 54.18 -34.03
CA PRO A 31 5.06 54.89 -33.84
C PRO A 31 3.84 54.16 -34.45
N ARG A 32 2.65 54.71 -34.14
CA ARG A 32 1.36 54.40 -34.75
C ARG A 32 1.28 54.95 -36.18
N ASP A 33 0.61 54.24 -37.07
CA ASP A 33 -0.16 54.85 -38.17
C ASP A 33 -1.50 54.11 -38.33
N GLY A 34 -2.54 54.85 -38.71
CA GLY A 34 -3.94 54.43 -38.66
C GLY A 34 -4.67 54.44 -39.99
N SER A 35 -5.89 53.90 -39.94
CA SER A 35 -7.02 54.13 -40.89
C SER A 35 -6.83 53.56 -42.31
N ARG A 36 -7.80 52.98 -43.05
CA ARG A 36 -9.24 53.23 -43.17
C ARG A 36 -9.90 52.15 -44.05
N THR A 37 -11.09 51.66 -43.65
CA THR A 37 -12.33 51.37 -44.42
C THR A 37 -12.34 50.76 -45.83
N GLN A 38 -13.02 49.61 -45.95
CA GLN A 38 -14.15 49.25 -46.86
C GLN A 38 -14.57 47.80 -46.44
N GLY A 39 -15.80 47.35 -46.25
CA GLY A 39 -17.13 47.80 -46.65
C GLY A 39 -17.83 46.67 -47.43
N SER A 40 -18.44 45.67 -46.77
CA SER A 40 -19.38 44.74 -47.42
C SER A 40 -20.36 44.13 -46.41
N ARG A 41 -21.65 44.41 -46.61
CA ARG A 41 -22.81 43.83 -45.91
C ARG A 41 -23.14 42.45 -46.52
N PHE A 42 -23.56 41.48 -45.71
CA PHE A 42 -24.62 40.54 -46.09
C PHE A 42 -25.37 40.07 -44.83
N THR A 43 -26.69 40.00 -44.97
CA THR A 43 -27.75 39.77 -43.98
C THR A 43 -27.92 38.29 -43.57
N PRO A 44 -28.45 37.98 -42.37
CA PRO A 44 -28.79 36.61 -41.97
C PRO A 44 -30.22 36.23 -42.39
N VAL A 45 -30.39 34.97 -42.82
CA VAL A 45 -31.67 34.32 -43.16
C VAL A 45 -32.13 33.49 -41.95
N GLY A 46 -33.42 33.57 -41.63
CA GLY A 46 -34.07 32.92 -40.47
C GLY A 46 -34.33 31.41 -40.64
N PRO A 47 -34.84 30.76 -39.57
CA PRO A 47 -35.03 29.31 -39.53
C PRO A 47 -36.42 28.86 -40.05
N LEU A 48 -36.48 27.59 -40.45
CA LEU A 48 -37.60 26.86 -41.05
C LEU A 48 -38.56 26.28 -39.99
N ASP A 49 -39.85 26.29 -40.34
CA ASP A 49 -40.99 25.70 -39.64
C ASP A 49 -41.15 24.18 -39.87
N ALA A 50 -41.71 23.47 -38.88
CA ALA A 50 -42.85 22.52 -38.96
C ALA A 50 -42.97 21.66 -37.67
N PRO A 51 -44.09 20.95 -37.39
CA PRO A 51 -45.47 21.42 -37.23
C PRO A 51 -46.13 20.92 -35.92
N GLN A 52 -47.34 21.44 -35.70
CA GLN A 52 -48.24 21.40 -34.53
C GLN A 52 -49.17 20.16 -34.51
N TRP A 53 -49.45 19.57 -33.33
CA TRP A 53 -50.70 18.85 -32.98
C TRP A 53 -51.01 18.93 -31.47
N ASP A 54 -52.30 18.81 -31.15
CA ASP A 54 -53.05 19.46 -30.08
C ASP A 54 -52.92 18.94 -28.64
N ALA A 55 -53.28 19.83 -27.70
CA ALA A 55 -53.55 19.58 -26.28
C ALA A 55 -55.06 19.47 -25.99
N PRO A 56 -55.44 19.05 -24.77
CA PRO A 56 -56.61 19.60 -24.10
C PRO A 56 -56.27 20.30 -22.77
N GLN A 57 -57.01 21.38 -22.55
CA GLN A 57 -57.11 22.25 -21.36
C GLN A 57 -57.55 21.45 -20.12
N GLY A 58 -57.31 21.82 -18.86
CA GLY A 58 -56.71 22.98 -18.22
C GLY A 58 -57.05 22.95 -16.72
N SER A 59 -56.30 23.65 -15.87
CA SER A 59 -56.83 24.47 -14.76
C SER A 59 -55.70 25.28 -14.11
N GLN A 60 -56.02 26.52 -13.79
CA GLN A 60 -55.13 27.57 -13.32
C GLN A 60 -55.00 27.54 -11.79
N ARG A 61 -53.82 27.90 -11.23
CA ARG A 61 -53.57 29.19 -10.54
C ARG A 61 -52.36 29.17 -9.59
N SER A 62 -51.61 30.27 -9.74
CA SER A 62 -50.90 31.07 -8.74
C SER A 62 -49.60 30.60 -8.07
N SER A 63 -48.57 31.31 -8.52
CA SER A 63 -47.25 31.60 -7.97
C SER A 63 -47.18 31.98 -6.48
N MET A 64 -46.07 31.58 -5.83
CA MET A 64 -45.29 32.48 -4.97
C MET A 64 -43.85 31.97 -4.83
N GLY A 65 -42.90 32.67 -5.43
CA GLY A 65 -41.47 32.47 -5.17
C GLY A 65 -41.03 33.22 -3.92
N ARG A 66 -40.09 32.65 -3.16
CA ARG A 66 -39.26 33.38 -2.20
C ARG A 66 -37.83 32.85 -2.17
N ASN A 67 -36.91 33.80 -2.42
CA ASN A 67 -35.48 33.74 -2.16
C ASN A 67 -35.16 33.38 -0.70
N THR A 68 -34.16 32.52 -0.47
CA THR A 68 -33.47 32.41 0.83
C THR A 68 -32.03 32.86 0.72
N ARG A 69 -31.75 34.04 1.29
CA ARG A 69 -30.40 34.59 1.48
C ARG A 69 -29.68 33.85 2.61
N LYS A 70 -28.39 33.57 2.39
CA LYS A 70 -27.42 33.13 3.40
C LYS A 70 -27.29 34.17 4.51
N ARG A 71 -27.35 33.75 5.78
CA ARG A 71 -27.11 34.59 6.96
C ARG A 71 -25.80 34.16 7.63
N ARG A 72 -24.83 35.08 7.68
CA ARG A 72 -23.61 35.00 8.50
C ARG A 72 -23.97 35.23 9.97
N MET A 73 -23.35 34.49 10.88
CA MET A 73 -23.45 34.68 12.34
C MET A 73 -22.22 35.44 12.86
N PRO A 74 -22.36 36.40 13.80
CA PRO A 74 -21.23 37.12 14.38
C PRO A 74 -20.70 36.47 15.67
N LEU A 75 -19.40 36.72 15.92
CA LEU A 75 -18.69 36.46 17.18
C LEU A 75 -19.24 37.34 18.31
N ALA A 76 -19.41 36.76 19.50
CA ALA A 76 -18.80 37.19 20.77
C ALA A 76 -19.64 36.79 22.01
N THR A 77 -18.92 36.20 22.98
CA THR A 77 -19.16 36.21 24.44
C THR A 77 -20.02 35.09 25.06
N LYS A 78 -19.35 34.09 25.63
CA LYS A 78 -19.14 33.97 27.09
C LYS A 78 -18.00 33.00 27.44
N ALA A 79 -16.87 33.61 27.84
CA ALA A 79 -15.82 33.14 28.76
C ALA A 79 -16.40 32.84 30.17
N ILE A 80 -15.79 32.18 31.17
CA ILE A 80 -14.52 31.48 31.45
C ILE A 80 -14.75 30.79 32.82
N ALA A 81 -14.13 29.63 33.06
CA ALA A 81 -13.49 29.33 34.35
C ALA A 81 -12.38 28.27 34.15
N GLY A 82 -11.12 28.73 34.14
CA GLY A 82 -9.91 27.91 34.33
C GLY A 82 -9.82 27.41 35.78
N VAL A 83 -8.86 26.58 36.20
CA VAL A 83 -7.38 26.63 36.19
C VAL A 83 -6.93 25.15 36.43
N ALA A 84 -5.82 24.57 35.98
CA ALA A 84 -4.42 24.96 36.11
C ALA A 84 -3.51 24.10 35.22
N ALA A 85 -2.42 24.69 34.74
CA ALA A 85 -1.29 24.02 34.15
C ALA A 85 -0.48 23.25 35.20
N LEU A 86 0.13 22.11 34.82
CA LEU A 86 1.36 21.62 35.42
C LEU A 86 2.23 20.92 34.36
N ALA A 87 3.48 21.37 34.32
CA ALA A 87 4.57 20.91 33.49
C ALA A 87 5.33 19.75 34.16
N LEU A 88 6.31 19.21 33.43
CA LEU A 88 7.33 18.21 33.80
C LEU A 88 6.81 16.76 33.69
N GLY A 89 7.42 15.84 32.95
CA GLY A 89 8.80 15.74 32.48
C GLY A 89 9.31 14.34 32.82
N GLY A 90 9.77 13.60 31.81
CA GLY A 90 10.77 12.53 31.94
C GLY A 90 10.39 11.21 32.63
N GLY A 91 10.50 10.12 31.87
CA GLY A 91 11.22 8.94 32.35
C GLY A 91 10.39 7.72 32.78
N GLY A 92 10.19 6.81 31.83
CA GLY A 92 10.65 5.42 31.96
C GLY A 92 9.83 4.45 32.81
N LEU A 93 9.08 3.58 32.14
CA LEU A 93 8.83 2.22 32.61
C LEU A 93 9.24 1.22 31.53
N VAL A 94 10.18 0.36 31.91
CA VAL A 94 10.66 -0.77 31.12
C VAL A 94 9.54 -1.79 31.05
N TRP A 95 8.97 -1.99 29.86
CA TRP A 95 8.12 -3.14 29.57
C TRP A 95 8.94 -4.17 28.79
N ALA A 96 9.00 -5.37 29.35
CA ALA A 96 9.71 -6.50 28.77
C ALA A 96 9.04 -6.91 27.46
N ASN A 97 9.84 -7.01 26.40
CA ASN A 97 9.48 -7.68 25.16
C ASN A 97 9.11 -9.13 25.49
N PHE A 98 7.82 -9.48 25.47
CA PHE A 98 7.37 -10.86 25.67
C PHE A 98 7.38 -11.70 24.39
N TYR A 99 7.92 -11.17 23.29
CA TYR A 99 8.34 -11.96 22.13
C TYR A 99 9.86 -12.17 22.17
N ALA A 100 10.30 -12.97 23.14
CA ALA A 100 11.64 -13.54 23.15
C ALA A 100 11.52 -15.05 23.24
N SER A 101 11.20 -15.69 22.11
CA SER A 101 11.50 -17.12 21.93
C SER A 101 12.99 -17.24 21.63
N ALA A 102 13.85 -17.00 22.63
CA ALA A 102 15.27 -17.33 22.53
C ALA A 102 15.39 -18.85 22.63
N HIS A 103 15.84 -19.47 21.53
CA HIS A 103 16.25 -20.87 21.50
C HIS A 103 17.54 -20.99 22.34
N GLU A 104 17.47 -21.62 23.50
CA GLU A 104 18.65 -22.06 24.24
C GLU A 104 18.69 -23.59 24.28
N GLU A 105 19.78 -24.15 23.75
CA GLU A 105 20.13 -25.56 23.91
C GLU A 105 20.68 -25.80 25.32
N ASN A 106 20.17 -26.85 25.98
CA ASN A 106 20.63 -27.48 27.22
C ASN A 106 20.14 -26.91 28.57
N SER A 107 18.96 -27.36 29.04
CA SER A 107 18.78 -27.94 30.40
C SER A 107 17.34 -28.46 30.61
N PRO A 108 17.15 -29.58 31.35
CA PRO A 108 15.85 -30.22 31.54
C PRO A 108 15.08 -29.66 32.75
N ASP A 109 13.76 -29.65 32.60
CA ASP A 109 12.71 -29.62 33.64
C ASP A 109 12.63 -28.42 34.60
N ASN A 110 11.69 -27.51 34.33
CA ASN A 110 10.40 -27.41 35.03
C ASN A 110 9.72 -26.07 34.68
N ARG A 111 9.18 -25.95 33.46
CA ARG A 111 8.31 -24.82 33.09
C ARG A 111 6.90 -25.15 33.51
N THR A 112 6.44 -24.53 34.59
CA THR A 112 5.03 -24.35 34.90
C THR A 112 4.36 -23.73 33.68
N LYS A 113 3.69 -24.56 32.87
CA LYS A 113 2.80 -24.16 31.78
C LYS A 113 1.59 -23.44 32.40
N SER A 114 1.75 -22.17 32.77
CA SER A 114 0.60 -21.28 32.78
C SER A 114 0.27 -21.00 31.32
N ASN A 115 -0.97 -21.30 30.94
CA ASN A 115 -1.54 -21.04 29.63
C ASN A 115 -1.59 -19.52 29.38
N ALA A 116 -0.44 -18.89 29.15
CA ALA A 116 -0.37 -17.71 28.31
C ALA A 116 -0.82 -18.18 26.93
N ALA A 117 -2.12 -18.10 26.67
CA ALA A 117 -2.69 -18.18 25.35
C ALA A 117 -1.76 -17.40 24.41
N ARG A 118 -1.32 -18.03 23.31
CA ARG A 118 -0.74 -17.32 22.16
C ARG A 118 -1.56 -16.05 21.97
N GLN A 119 -1.01 -14.91 22.36
CA GLN A 119 -1.78 -13.67 22.41
C GLN A 119 -2.17 -13.35 20.97
N ILE A 120 -3.47 -13.22 20.73
CA ILE A 120 -4.00 -12.86 19.41
C ILE A 120 -3.42 -11.49 19.07
N ALA A 121 -2.53 -11.43 18.07
CA ALA A 121 -1.89 -10.19 17.66
C ALA A 121 -2.74 -9.45 16.64
N THR A 122 -3.45 -10.18 15.77
CA THR A 122 -4.28 -9.61 14.71
C THR A 122 -5.56 -10.40 14.46
N ILE A 123 -6.39 -9.89 13.54
CA ILE A 123 -7.60 -10.51 13.01
C ILE A 123 -7.30 -11.04 11.60
N ASP A 124 -7.65 -12.29 11.35
CA ASP A 124 -7.52 -12.97 10.07
C ASP A 124 -8.91 -13.29 9.53
N CYS A 125 -9.26 -12.67 8.41
CA CYS A 125 -10.53 -12.83 7.73
C CYS A 125 -10.29 -13.30 6.28
N PRO A 126 -11.00 -14.32 5.80
CA PRO A 126 -10.92 -14.73 4.40
C PRO A 126 -11.27 -13.58 3.44
N ASP A 127 -10.47 -13.41 2.39
CA ASP A 127 -10.69 -12.37 1.38
C ASP A 127 -11.80 -12.78 0.40
N VAL A 128 -12.91 -12.05 0.45
CA VAL A 128 -14.09 -12.29 -0.41
C VAL A 128 -13.79 -11.88 -1.85
N GLY A 129 -13.06 -10.79 -2.07
CA GLY A 129 -12.76 -10.27 -3.40
C GLY A 129 -11.96 -11.26 -4.24
N GLN A 130 -11.06 -12.02 -3.63
CA GLN A 130 -10.30 -13.07 -4.31
C GLN A 130 -11.17 -14.21 -4.87
N GLN A 131 -12.38 -14.42 -4.35
CA GLN A 131 -13.31 -15.46 -4.81
C GLN A 131 -14.27 -14.96 -5.90
N LEU A 132 -14.26 -13.66 -6.21
CA LEU A 132 -15.16 -13.01 -7.16
C LEU A 132 -14.52 -12.87 -8.54
N SER A 133 -14.28 -14.00 -9.22
CA SER A 133 -13.72 -13.99 -10.58
C SER A 133 -14.67 -13.43 -11.65
N ASP A 134 -15.99 -13.61 -11.46
CA ASP A 134 -17.02 -13.28 -12.44
C ASP A 134 -18.09 -12.35 -11.84
N VAL A 135 -17.85 -11.04 -11.87
CA VAL A 135 -18.83 -10.01 -11.50
C VAL A 135 -19.29 -9.27 -12.75
N PRO A 136 -20.61 -9.20 -13.03
CA PRO A 136 -21.12 -8.42 -14.15
C PRO A 136 -20.73 -6.95 -14.05
N GLU A 137 -20.36 -6.34 -15.18
CA GLU A 137 -19.87 -4.95 -15.24
C GLU A 137 -20.75 -3.96 -14.45
N ARG A 138 -22.08 -4.11 -14.58
CA ARG A 138 -23.04 -3.21 -13.92
C ARG A 138 -23.11 -3.32 -12.40
N ALA A 139 -22.59 -4.39 -11.82
CA ALA A 139 -22.52 -4.59 -10.37
C ALA A 139 -21.13 -4.29 -9.79
N ARG A 140 -20.08 -4.14 -10.61
CA ARG A 140 -18.70 -4.02 -10.12
C ARG A 140 -18.54 -2.91 -9.08
N GLY A 141 -18.96 -1.69 -9.42
CA GLY A 141 -18.84 -0.57 -8.47
C GLY A 141 -19.63 -0.74 -7.16
N GLU A 142 -20.77 -1.44 -7.18
CA GLU A 142 -21.52 -1.74 -5.94
C GLU A 142 -20.78 -2.79 -5.10
N VAL A 143 -20.31 -3.86 -5.75
CA VAL A 143 -19.52 -4.94 -5.13
C VAL A 143 -18.21 -4.40 -4.54
N ASP A 144 -17.47 -3.56 -5.27
CA ASP A 144 -16.23 -2.93 -4.82
C ASP A 144 -16.47 -2.07 -3.58
N GLY A 145 -17.60 -1.34 -3.53
CA GLY A 145 -18.02 -0.55 -2.37
C GLY A 145 -18.35 -1.42 -1.14
N GLU A 146 -18.99 -2.57 -1.34
CA GLU A 146 -19.27 -3.53 -0.27
C GLU A 146 -17.99 -4.24 0.22
N LEU A 147 -17.04 -4.53 -0.67
CA LEU A 147 -15.71 -5.06 -0.30
C LEU A 147 -14.90 -4.04 0.50
N ALA A 148 -14.85 -2.77 0.09
CA ALA A 148 -14.17 -1.72 0.85
C ALA A 148 -14.84 -1.49 2.22
N SER A 149 -16.16 -1.56 2.28
CA SER A 149 -16.90 -1.53 3.56
C SER A 149 -16.55 -2.72 4.46
N MET A 150 -16.23 -3.87 3.87
CA MET A 150 -15.79 -5.06 4.60
C MET A 150 -14.41 -4.85 5.21
N ASP A 151 -13.49 -4.24 4.48
CA ASP A 151 -12.14 -3.93 4.96
C ASP A 151 -12.18 -2.94 6.13
N GLN A 152 -13.00 -1.90 6.05
CA GLN A 152 -13.22 -0.98 7.17
C GLN A 152 -13.71 -1.72 8.43
N GLN A 153 -14.59 -2.73 8.29
CA GLN A 153 -15.05 -3.51 9.45
C GLN A 153 -13.93 -4.34 10.08
N ILE A 154 -12.97 -4.82 9.29
CA ILE A 154 -11.79 -5.56 9.79
C ILE A 154 -10.89 -4.59 10.56
N THR A 155 -10.58 -3.44 9.97
CA THR A 155 -9.80 -2.35 10.59
C THR A 155 -10.40 -1.93 11.94
N ASP A 156 -11.72 -1.66 11.99
CA ASP A 156 -12.41 -1.28 13.22
C ASP A 156 -12.33 -2.38 14.29
N ALA A 157 -12.47 -3.64 13.87
CA ALA A 157 -12.38 -4.78 14.77
C ALA A 157 -10.95 -4.96 15.31
N TYR A 158 -9.93 -4.72 14.48
CA TYR A 158 -8.54 -4.74 14.88
C TYR A 158 -8.22 -3.61 15.87
N GLN A 159 -8.70 -2.39 15.61
CA GLN A 159 -8.56 -1.27 16.55
C GLN A 159 -9.20 -1.61 17.91
N ARG A 160 -10.37 -2.27 17.89
CA ARG A 160 -10.99 -2.76 19.13
C ARG A 160 -10.16 -3.85 19.80
N LEU A 161 -9.55 -4.76 19.04
CA LEU A 161 -8.64 -5.80 19.57
C LEU A 161 -7.44 -5.17 20.31
N VAL A 162 -6.80 -4.15 19.73
CA VAL A 162 -5.61 -3.54 20.34
C VAL A 162 -5.95 -2.63 21.53
N THR A 163 -7.10 -1.97 21.53
CA THR A 163 -7.50 -1.05 22.62
C THR A 163 -8.15 -1.73 23.83
N THR A 164 -8.54 -3.01 23.73
CA THR A 164 -9.30 -3.72 24.78
C THR A 164 -8.52 -4.83 25.50
N ARG A 165 -7.18 -4.80 25.46
CA ARG A 165 -6.33 -5.86 26.06
C ARG A 165 -6.61 -6.12 27.55
N GLN A 166 -6.90 -5.08 28.33
CA GLN A 166 -7.26 -5.25 29.75
C GLN A 166 -8.55 -6.05 29.94
N ALA A 167 -9.55 -5.82 29.09
CA ALA A 167 -10.80 -6.58 29.12
C ALA A 167 -10.59 -8.04 28.69
N GLN A 168 -9.68 -8.29 27.74
CA GLN A 168 -9.31 -9.64 27.31
C GLN A 168 -8.63 -10.46 28.43
N ALA A 169 -7.80 -9.82 29.26
CA ALA A 169 -7.17 -10.48 30.40
C ALA A 169 -8.18 -10.94 31.46
N GLY A 170 -9.32 -10.25 31.57
CA GLY A 170 -10.41 -10.59 32.50
C GLY A 170 -11.43 -11.59 31.96
N ASP A 171 -11.47 -11.83 30.65
CA ASP A 171 -12.43 -12.73 30.00
C ASP A 171 -11.81 -13.42 28.78
N ALA A 172 -11.53 -14.72 28.92
CA ALA A 172 -10.96 -15.55 27.86
C ALA A 172 -11.85 -15.67 26.61
N GLN A 173 -13.15 -15.36 26.71
CA GLN A 173 -14.10 -15.35 25.59
C GLN A 173 -14.36 -13.94 25.04
N TYR A 174 -13.72 -12.90 25.59
CA TYR A 174 -13.96 -11.52 25.18
C TYR A 174 -13.73 -11.30 23.69
N VAL A 175 -12.59 -11.78 23.16
CA VAL A 175 -12.26 -11.62 21.73
C VAL A 175 -13.32 -12.28 20.87
N GLN A 176 -13.75 -13.49 21.23
CA GLN A 176 -14.78 -14.20 20.48
C GLN A 176 -16.14 -13.47 20.53
N ASN A 177 -16.59 -13.08 21.72
CA ASN A 177 -17.94 -12.57 21.94
C ASN A 177 -18.10 -11.10 21.57
N ALA A 178 -17.09 -10.28 21.83
CA ALA A 178 -17.16 -8.84 21.66
C ALA A 178 -16.56 -8.34 20.34
N ILE A 179 -15.71 -9.14 19.68
CA ILE A 179 -14.99 -8.73 18.47
C ILE A 179 -15.34 -9.65 17.30
N LEU A 180 -14.95 -10.93 17.34
CA LEU A 180 -15.05 -11.84 16.18
C LEU A 180 -16.49 -12.22 15.84
N GLY A 181 -17.36 -12.45 16.84
CA GLY A 181 -18.78 -12.73 16.63
C GLY A 181 -19.51 -11.58 15.92
N PRO A 182 -19.49 -10.35 16.47
CA PRO A 182 -20.07 -9.19 15.81
C PRO A 182 -19.47 -8.91 14.43
N LEU A 183 -18.16 -9.11 14.24
CA LEU A 183 -17.51 -8.94 12.94
C LEU A 183 -18.05 -9.94 11.91
N LYS A 184 -18.17 -11.22 12.27
CA LYS A 184 -18.77 -12.25 11.42
C LYS A 184 -20.18 -11.86 10.97
N ASP A 185 -21.02 -11.42 11.90
CA ASP A 185 -22.42 -11.07 11.58
C ASP A 185 -22.50 -9.88 10.64
N ARG A 186 -21.66 -8.86 10.84
CA ARG A 186 -21.59 -7.68 9.94
C ARG A 186 -21.04 -8.05 8.56
N ARG A 187 -19.99 -8.86 8.50
CA ARG A 187 -19.43 -9.37 7.24
C ARG A 187 -20.46 -10.17 6.45
N LYS A 188 -21.26 -11.01 7.13
CA LYS A 188 -22.33 -11.75 6.48
C LYS A 188 -23.34 -10.83 5.78
N VAL A 189 -23.71 -9.69 6.39
CA VAL A 189 -24.61 -8.72 5.76
C VAL A 189 -24.05 -8.19 4.45
N LEU A 190 -22.76 -7.85 4.40
CA LEU A 190 -22.12 -7.37 3.17
C LEU A 190 -22.02 -8.49 2.12
N ILE A 191 -21.68 -9.71 2.53
CA ILE A 191 -21.67 -10.89 1.64
C ILE A 191 -23.06 -11.13 1.02
N ASP A 192 -24.12 -11.02 1.83
CA ASP A 192 -25.49 -11.18 1.35
C ASP A 192 -25.88 -10.06 0.35
N ARG A 193 -25.35 -8.84 0.51
CA ARG A 193 -25.52 -7.75 -0.46
C ARG A 193 -24.76 -7.97 -1.76
N ILE A 194 -23.48 -8.37 -1.68
CA ILE A 194 -22.67 -8.71 -2.86
C ILE A 194 -23.38 -9.77 -3.70
N LYS A 195 -23.89 -10.83 -3.06
CA LYS A 195 -24.68 -11.87 -3.75
C LYS A 195 -25.90 -11.27 -4.44
N LEU A 196 -26.65 -10.45 -3.73
CA LEU A 196 -27.86 -9.81 -4.25
C LEU A 196 -27.57 -8.87 -5.43
N GLU A 197 -26.48 -8.12 -5.38
CA GLU A 197 -26.03 -7.20 -6.44
C GLU A 197 -25.64 -7.98 -7.69
N ILE A 198 -24.86 -9.05 -7.54
CA ILE A 198 -24.50 -9.96 -8.64
C ILE A 198 -25.74 -10.61 -9.26
N ASP A 199 -26.66 -11.12 -8.44
CA ASP A 199 -27.88 -11.78 -8.90
C ASP A 199 -28.82 -10.79 -9.61
N ARG A 200 -29.02 -9.60 -9.03
CA ARG A 200 -29.73 -8.49 -9.67
C ARG A 200 -29.06 -8.07 -10.96
N ALA A 201 -27.74 -8.24 -11.03
CA ALA A 201 -26.91 -7.98 -12.19
C ALA A 201 -27.05 -9.01 -13.33
N GLY A 202 -27.76 -10.12 -13.08
CA GLY A 202 -27.88 -11.24 -14.00
C GLY A 202 -26.66 -12.16 -13.99
N GLY A 203 -25.74 -11.95 -13.04
CA GLY A 203 -24.65 -12.88 -12.75
C GLY A 203 -25.10 -13.96 -11.78
N LYS A 204 -24.13 -14.75 -11.31
CA LYS A 204 -24.34 -15.77 -10.28
C LYS A 204 -23.19 -15.70 -9.29
N ALA A 205 -23.47 -15.31 -8.06
CA ALA A 205 -22.45 -15.28 -7.03
C ALA A 205 -21.98 -16.71 -6.66
N PRO A 206 -20.70 -16.88 -6.25
CA PRO A 206 -20.22 -18.14 -5.71
C PRO A 206 -21.08 -18.60 -4.51
N GLY A 207 -21.44 -19.89 -4.48
CA GLY A 207 -22.34 -20.43 -3.46
C GLY A 207 -21.72 -20.46 -2.05
N ASN A 208 -20.40 -20.52 -1.97
CA ASN A 208 -19.64 -20.66 -0.73
C ASN A 208 -19.26 -19.32 -0.06
N LEU A 209 -19.69 -18.17 -0.58
CA LEU A 209 -19.26 -16.88 0.02
C LEU A 209 -19.68 -16.74 1.49
N ASP A 210 -20.77 -17.39 1.94
CA ASP A 210 -21.18 -17.36 3.36
C ASP A 210 -20.12 -17.98 4.29
N GLU A 211 -19.33 -18.92 3.78
CA GLU A 211 -18.27 -19.61 4.52
C GLU A 211 -17.07 -18.68 4.79
N LEU A 212 -17.01 -17.53 4.10
CA LEU A 212 -15.96 -16.51 4.23
C LEU A 212 -16.31 -15.42 5.25
N ALA A 213 -17.52 -15.47 5.85
CA ALA A 213 -17.95 -14.51 6.86
C ALA A 213 -17.15 -14.61 8.17
N PRO A 214 -16.85 -15.80 8.72
CA PRO A 214 -16.11 -15.92 9.98
C PRO A 214 -14.67 -15.40 9.86
N CYS A 215 -14.20 -14.75 10.92
CA CYS A 215 -12.79 -14.40 11.11
C CYS A 215 -12.22 -15.11 12.33
N SER A 216 -10.89 -15.18 12.40
CA SER A 216 -10.14 -15.79 13.49
C SER A 216 -9.11 -14.82 14.07
N GLY A 217 -8.63 -15.11 15.28
CA GLY A 217 -7.50 -14.40 15.86
C GLY A 217 -6.19 -15.10 15.54
N ARG A 218 -5.16 -14.36 15.15
CA ARG A 218 -3.86 -14.89 14.73
C ARG A 218 -2.70 -14.28 15.52
N PRO A 219 -1.64 -15.04 15.87
CA PRO A 219 -0.40 -14.48 16.44
C PRO A 219 0.36 -13.59 15.44
N ALA A 220 1.39 -12.88 15.90
CA ALA A 220 2.17 -11.95 15.07
C ALA A 220 3.17 -12.64 14.13
N ASP A 221 3.40 -13.95 14.32
CA ASP A 221 4.38 -14.74 13.55
C ASP A 221 4.03 -14.76 12.05
N GLN A 222 5.04 -14.59 11.19
CA GLN A 222 4.86 -14.60 9.74
C GLN A 222 4.20 -15.91 9.23
N PRO A 223 3.33 -15.84 8.20
CA PRO A 223 2.83 -17.03 7.52
C PRO A 223 4.00 -17.86 6.97
N GLN A 224 4.04 -19.16 7.29
CA GLN A 224 5.01 -20.04 6.66
C GLN A 224 4.67 -20.21 5.16
N PRO A 225 5.68 -20.31 4.29
CA PRO A 225 5.47 -20.68 2.90
C PRO A 225 4.69 -21.99 2.82
N THR A 226 3.57 -21.99 2.09
CA THR A 226 2.83 -23.21 1.80
C THR A 226 3.57 -23.95 0.69
N ASP A 227 4.47 -24.85 1.07
CA ASP A 227 4.94 -25.89 0.16
C ASP A 227 3.72 -26.70 -0.28
N GLY A 228 3.40 -26.64 -1.57
CA GLY A 228 2.25 -27.32 -2.13
C GLY A 228 2.32 -28.82 -1.92
N GLN A 229 1.59 -29.35 -0.95
CA GLN A 229 1.21 -30.76 -0.89
C GLN A 229 -0.05 -30.96 -0.04
N ASN A 230 -1.08 -31.45 -0.74
CA ASN A 230 -2.24 -32.25 -0.34
C ASN A 230 -2.56 -32.37 1.15
N GLY A 231 -3.81 -32.04 1.47
CA GLY A 231 -4.36 -32.20 2.81
C GLY A 231 -4.30 -33.64 3.33
N ASP A 232 -4.08 -33.72 4.64
CA ASP A 232 -4.68 -34.74 5.48
C ASP A 232 -4.94 -34.09 6.84
N GLY A 233 -6.22 -33.97 7.18
CA GLY A 233 -6.65 -33.61 8.52
C GLY A 233 -6.29 -34.72 9.48
N GLN A 234 -5.59 -34.39 10.56
CA GLN A 234 -5.57 -35.23 11.75
C GLN A 234 -6.04 -34.45 12.96
N ASN A 235 -7.33 -34.65 13.24
CA ASN A 235 -7.90 -34.50 14.57
C ASN A 235 -7.13 -35.41 15.53
N GLY A 236 -6.50 -34.83 16.54
CA GLY A 236 -5.95 -35.54 17.68
C GLY A 236 -6.83 -35.33 18.91
N ASP A 237 -7.94 -36.06 18.99
CA ASP A 237 -8.66 -36.27 20.25
C ASP A 237 -7.78 -37.11 21.19
N GLY A 238 -7.47 -36.55 22.36
CA GLY A 238 -6.70 -37.22 23.41
C GLY A 238 -7.40 -37.12 24.76
N GLN A 239 -8.39 -37.99 24.99
CA GLN A 239 -8.88 -38.32 26.32
C GLN A 239 -7.89 -39.25 27.06
N GLY A 240 -7.71 -39.04 28.36
CA GLY A 240 -7.02 -39.94 29.29
C GLY A 240 -6.52 -39.21 30.54
N GLN A 241 -7.32 -39.11 31.60
CA GLN A 241 -7.30 -39.96 32.82
C GLN A 241 -6.21 -39.61 33.86
N ASP A 242 -6.68 -38.92 34.91
CA ASP A 242 -6.48 -39.12 36.35
C ASP A 242 -5.27 -39.94 36.87
N ASN A 243 -4.41 -39.28 37.65
CA ASN A 243 -4.08 -39.56 39.07
C ASN A 243 -2.68 -39.06 39.44
N GLY A 244 -2.58 -38.31 40.54
CA GLY A 244 -1.28 -37.98 41.15
C GLY A 244 -1.36 -36.89 42.22
N GLN A 245 -1.79 -37.27 43.42
CA GLN A 245 -1.72 -36.45 44.63
C GLN A 245 -0.26 -36.10 44.99
N GLY A 246 -0.01 -34.84 45.34
CA GLY A 246 1.24 -34.39 45.93
C GLY A 246 1.05 -33.06 46.65
N GLN A 247 0.86 -33.12 47.96
CA GLN A 247 0.87 -31.98 48.89
C GLN A 247 2.26 -31.35 48.97
N GLY A 248 2.33 -30.03 49.05
CA GLY A 248 3.56 -29.28 49.32
C GLY A 248 3.25 -27.82 49.63
N ASP A 249 3.07 -27.53 50.92
CA ASP A 249 2.93 -26.19 51.48
C ASP A 249 4.23 -25.37 51.30
N GLY A 250 4.10 -24.10 50.94
CA GLY A 250 5.21 -23.16 50.85
C GLY A 250 4.74 -21.71 50.79
N GLN A 251 4.46 -21.14 51.96
CA GLN A 251 4.19 -19.71 52.15
C GLN A 251 5.42 -18.87 51.80
N GLY A 252 5.19 -17.80 51.03
CA GLY A 252 6.17 -16.73 50.79
C GLY A 252 5.43 -15.46 50.41
N GLN A 253 5.03 -14.69 51.44
CA GLN A 253 4.60 -13.30 51.30
C GLN A 253 5.83 -12.45 50.99
N ASP A 254 5.77 -11.63 49.95
CA ASP A 254 6.50 -10.36 49.98
C ASP A 254 5.64 -9.23 49.40
N ASN A 255 5.41 -8.23 50.24
CA ASN A 255 4.59 -7.05 50.00
C ASN A 255 5.52 -5.92 49.55
N GLY A 256 5.45 -5.53 48.28
CA GLY A 256 6.04 -4.29 47.77
C GLY A 256 4.96 -3.35 47.27
N GLN A 257 4.33 -2.60 48.18
CA GLN A 257 3.47 -1.46 47.85
C GLN A 257 4.33 -0.29 47.35
N GLY A 258 4.08 0.16 46.13
CA GLY A 258 4.54 1.44 45.60
C GLY A 258 3.37 2.10 44.87
N ASP A 259 2.78 3.12 45.50
CA ASP A 259 1.66 3.90 44.98
C ASP A 259 2.04 4.74 43.75
N GLY A 260 1.16 4.76 42.74
CA GLY A 260 1.27 5.67 41.59
C GLY A 260 0.10 5.53 40.60
N GLN A 261 -0.95 6.34 40.80
CA GLN A 261 -2.13 6.43 39.94
C GLN A 261 -1.95 7.45 38.80
N GLY A 262 -2.27 7.02 37.56
CA GLY A 262 -2.70 7.84 36.39
C GLY A 262 -1.61 8.64 35.67
N GLN A 263 -1.54 8.79 34.35
CA GLN A 263 -2.41 8.49 33.20
C GLN A 263 -1.50 8.42 31.95
N GLY A 264 -1.72 7.45 31.07
CA GLY A 264 -1.12 7.39 29.73
C GLY A 264 -2.18 6.87 28.76
N GLU A 265 -2.87 7.78 28.10
CA GLU A 265 -3.81 7.47 27.03
C GLU A 265 -3.03 7.20 25.74
N GLY A 266 -3.28 6.06 25.09
CA GLY A 266 -3.03 5.88 23.65
C GLY A 266 -1.82 5.05 23.19
N GLN A 267 -1.17 4.23 24.03
CA GLN A 267 -0.13 3.31 23.54
C GLN A 267 -0.75 2.07 22.88
N THR A 268 -0.36 1.80 21.62
CA THR A 268 -0.68 0.57 20.91
C THR A 268 0.18 -0.56 21.51
N PRO A 269 -0.40 -1.62 22.09
CA PRO A 269 0.40 -2.72 22.62
C PRO A 269 1.19 -3.41 21.50
N ASN A 270 2.48 -3.66 21.73
CA ASN A 270 3.48 -4.08 20.73
C ASN A 270 3.88 -2.97 19.73
N ASP A 271 3.82 -1.71 20.14
CA ASP A 271 4.47 -0.62 19.40
C ASP A 271 5.98 -0.55 19.71
N ASN A 272 6.74 0.05 18.79
CA ASN A 272 8.15 0.37 19.02
C ASN A 272 8.30 1.70 19.80
N GLY A 273 7.30 2.07 20.62
CA GLY A 273 7.19 3.38 21.27
C GLY A 273 6.82 4.53 20.34
N ASN A 274 6.40 4.21 19.10
CA ASN A 274 6.15 5.17 18.01
C ASN A 274 4.68 5.24 17.57
N GLY A 275 3.79 4.45 18.19
CA GLY A 275 2.36 4.42 17.88
C GLY A 275 1.95 3.51 16.70
N ALA A 276 2.89 2.82 16.05
CA ALA A 276 2.59 1.83 15.00
C ALA A 276 2.64 0.39 15.53
N ALA A 277 1.74 -0.46 15.04
CA ALA A 277 1.84 -1.90 15.24
C ALA A 277 2.83 -2.50 14.23
N GLY A 278 3.98 -2.98 14.72
CA GLY A 278 5.07 -3.44 13.88
C GLY A 278 5.72 -2.34 13.02
N PRO A 279 6.77 -2.67 12.25
CA PRO A 279 7.38 -4.00 12.14
C PRO A 279 8.16 -4.38 13.40
N PHE A 280 8.36 -5.68 13.62
CA PHE A 280 9.10 -6.21 14.76
C PHE A 280 10.54 -6.53 14.38
N ALA A 281 11.41 -6.77 15.36
CA ALA A 281 12.81 -7.11 15.09
C ALA A 281 12.98 -8.34 14.17
N GLU A 282 12.09 -9.31 14.27
CA GLU A 282 12.03 -10.52 13.40
C GLU A 282 11.68 -10.24 11.93
N ASP A 283 11.10 -9.06 11.65
CA ASP A 283 10.78 -8.62 10.29
C ASP A 283 12.00 -8.01 9.58
N PHE A 284 13.16 -7.95 10.25
CA PHE A 284 14.42 -7.47 9.70
C PHE A 284 15.45 -8.60 9.61
N ILE A 285 16.30 -8.54 8.59
CA ILE A 285 17.44 -9.44 8.40
C ILE A 285 18.67 -8.63 7.95
N ASP A 286 19.86 -8.98 8.40
CA ASP A 286 21.09 -8.42 7.82
C ASP A 286 21.22 -8.92 6.37
N ILE A 287 21.50 -8.01 5.42
CA ILE A 287 21.63 -8.41 4.02
C ILE A 287 22.72 -9.48 3.82
N ASN A 288 23.73 -9.56 4.69
CA ASN A 288 24.79 -10.56 4.61
C ASN A 288 24.30 -11.96 4.98
N ASP A 289 23.20 -12.06 5.73
CA ASP A 289 22.56 -13.32 6.12
C ASP A 289 21.57 -13.83 5.05
N VAL A 290 21.23 -12.98 4.07
CA VAL A 290 20.43 -13.38 2.91
C VAL A 290 21.32 -14.17 1.93
N PRO A 291 20.94 -15.40 1.55
CA PRO A 291 21.76 -16.19 0.64
C PRO A 291 21.87 -15.54 -0.76
N PRO A 292 23.05 -15.54 -1.38
CA PRO A 292 23.22 -14.99 -2.72
C PRO A 292 22.51 -15.86 -3.76
N ASN A 293 21.88 -15.20 -4.73
CA ASN A 293 21.05 -15.77 -5.78
C ASN A 293 19.83 -16.57 -5.27
N ALA A 294 19.50 -16.46 -3.98
CA ALA A 294 18.22 -16.92 -3.48
C ALA A 294 17.16 -15.85 -3.81
N ARG A 295 16.17 -16.26 -4.60
CA ARG A 295 14.91 -15.53 -4.75
C ARG A 295 13.83 -16.59 -4.75
N ASP A 296 13.53 -17.08 -3.55
CA ASP A 296 12.57 -18.17 -3.31
C ASP A 296 11.14 -17.63 -3.34
N LEU A 297 10.76 -16.98 -4.45
CA LEU A 297 9.38 -16.62 -4.71
C LEU A 297 8.71 -17.72 -5.53
N PRO A 298 7.52 -18.19 -5.13
CA PRO A 298 6.70 -19.05 -5.99
C PRO A 298 6.24 -18.34 -7.27
N ASN A 299 6.20 -17.00 -7.26
CA ASN A 299 5.75 -16.11 -8.35
C ASN A 299 6.71 -14.92 -8.54
N GLY A 300 6.41 -13.91 -9.38
CA GLY A 300 7.27 -12.71 -9.48
C GLY A 300 8.59 -12.90 -10.25
N LEU A 301 8.73 -13.98 -11.03
CA LEU A 301 9.90 -14.25 -11.85
C LEU A 301 10.14 -13.13 -12.89
N ALA A 302 11.40 -12.78 -13.10
CA ALA A 302 11.78 -11.93 -14.21
C ALA A 302 11.50 -12.65 -15.54
N ALA A 303 10.70 -12.05 -16.41
CA ALA A 303 10.34 -12.61 -17.72
C ALA A 303 11.45 -12.48 -18.77
N ASN A 304 12.55 -11.81 -18.43
CA ASN A 304 13.64 -11.51 -19.33
C ASN A 304 14.38 -12.79 -19.78
N GLY A 305 14.68 -12.87 -21.08
CA GLY A 305 15.38 -14.03 -21.64
C GLY A 305 16.27 -13.67 -22.82
N ARG A 306 17.13 -14.62 -23.21
CA ARG A 306 18.13 -14.42 -24.28
C ARG A 306 17.64 -14.86 -25.68
N SER A 307 16.36 -15.24 -25.82
CA SER A 307 15.79 -15.82 -27.05
C SER A 307 14.57 -15.07 -27.61
N GLY A 308 13.41 -15.11 -26.94
CA GLY A 308 12.12 -14.68 -27.50
C GLY A 308 12.02 -13.18 -27.83
N SER A 309 12.11 -12.34 -26.81
CA SER A 309 12.19 -10.89 -26.94
C SER A 309 13.15 -10.32 -25.90
N ARG A 310 14.33 -9.89 -26.39
CA ARG A 310 15.51 -9.63 -25.55
C ARG A 310 15.69 -8.16 -25.17
N GLY A 311 14.86 -7.29 -25.73
CA GLY A 311 14.99 -5.86 -25.56
C GLY A 311 14.35 -5.39 -24.26
N SER A 312 14.54 -4.10 -23.98
CA SER A 312 13.88 -3.42 -22.88
C SER A 312 13.59 -1.97 -23.24
N PHE A 313 12.55 -1.43 -22.63
CA PHE A 313 12.19 -0.02 -22.71
C PHE A 313 12.10 0.55 -21.29
N THR A 314 12.76 1.66 -21.01
CA THR A 314 12.69 2.32 -19.71
C THR A 314 11.94 3.63 -19.84
N THR A 315 10.85 3.79 -19.09
CA THR A 315 10.19 5.09 -18.97
C THR A 315 10.78 5.86 -17.79
N LYS A 316 10.69 7.19 -17.82
CA LYS A 316 11.26 8.09 -16.80
C LYS A 316 10.16 9.00 -16.28
N CYS A 317 9.63 8.70 -15.11
CA CYS A 317 8.52 9.45 -14.51
C CYS A 317 8.85 10.15 -13.18
N GLY A 318 10.13 10.17 -12.83
CA GLY A 318 10.62 10.80 -11.60
C GLY A 318 10.39 9.92 -10.38
N VAL A 319 10.41 10.55 -9.22
CA VAL A 319 10.34 9.93 -7.88
C VAL A 319 9.28 10.62 -7.02
N ASN A 320 8.20 11.10 -7.67
CA ASN A 320 7.12 11.88 -7.05
C ASN A 320 7.56 13.16 -6.33
N GLU A 321 8.42 13.97 -6.97
CA GLU A 321 8.84 15.28 -6.41
C GLU A 321 7.67 16.25 -6.18
N ASN A 322 6.56 16.03 -6.89
CA ASN A 322 5.30 16.76 -6.79
C ASN A 322 4.41 16.30 -5.61
N LYS A 323 4.80 15.26 -4.86
CA LYS A 323 4.13 14.78 -3.64
C LYS A 323 2.67 14.42 -3.84
N LEU A 324 2.36 13.74 -4.94
CA LEU A 324 1.04 13.15 -5.15
C LEU A 324 0.92 11.91 -4.26
N TYR A 325 0.27 12.09 -3.11
CA TYR A 325 -0.03 11.06 -2.13
C TYR A 325 -1.53 10.99 -1.91
N ASN A 326 -2.09 9.79 -1.84
CA ASN A 326 -3.45 9.54 -1.34
C ASN A 326 -3.58 8.08 -0.89
N SER A 327 -4.63 7.82 -0.11
CA SER A 327 -5.00 6.49 0.35
C SER A 327 -6.17 5.90 -0.41
N ASP A 328 -6.49 6.47 -1.58
CA ASP A 328 -7.52 5.93 -2.46
C ASP A 328 -6.95 4.74 -3.24
N ASN A 329 -7.78 3.76 -3.54
CA ASN A 329 -7.39 2.64 -4.41
C ASN A 329 -8.16 2.69 -5.73
N ILE A 330 -7.54 3.26 -6.77
CA ILE A 330 -8.17 3.46 -8.08
C ILE A 330 -8.27 2.19 -8.95
N ILE A 331 -7.80 1.05 -8.44
CA ILE A 331 -7.95 -0.27 -9.08
C ILE A 331 -8.96 -1.12 -8.32
N VAL A 332 -8.73 -1.37 -7.02
CA VAL A 332 -9.49 -2.35 -6.21
C VAL A 332 -10.75 -1.76 -5.59
N ALA A 333 -10.81 -0.44 -5.38
CA ALA A 333 -11.96 0.22 -4.77
C ALA A 333 -12.28 1.57 -5.45
N PRO A 334 -12.50 1.57 -6.78
CA PRO A 334 -12.84 2.79 -7.50
C PRO A 334 -14.11 3.43 -6.92
N GLY A 335 -14.12 4.75 -6.75
CA GLY A 335 -15.22 5.48 -6.13
C GLY A 335 -15.20 5.50 -4.60
N VAL A 336 -14.29 4.77 -3.94
CA VAL A 336 -14.18 4.71 -2.48
C VAL A 336 -12.94 5.49 -2.01
N ALA A 337 -13.19 6.58 -1.28
CA ALA A 337 -12.12 7.31 -0.62
C ALA A 337 -11.50 6.46 0.50
N ASN A 338 -10.18 6.56 0.69
CA ASN A 338 -9.42 5.73 1.63
C ASN A 338 -9.55 4.21 1.39
N GLY A 339 -9.91 3.77 0.18
CA GLY A 339 -10.09 2.35 -0.13
C GLY A 339 -8.83 1.50 0.02
N ALA A 340 -7.64 2.12 0.13
CA ALA A 340 -6.38 1.41 0.39
C ALA A 340 -6.08 1.23 1.88
N HIS A 341 -6.61 2.08 2.77
CA HIS A 341 -6.20 2.16 4.20
C HIS A 341 -4.69 2.41 4.45
N HIS A 342 -3.94 2.77 3.41
CA HIS A 342 -2.54 3.16 3.47
C HIS A 342 -2.23 4.16 2.36
N MET A 343 -1.16 4.94 2.53
CA MET A 343 -0.78 5.95 1.54
C MET A 343 0.03 5.36 0.39
N HIS A 344 -0.30 5.77 -0.83
CA HIS A 344 0.46 5.43 -2.04
C HIS A 344 1.28 6.61 -2.54
N ASP A 345 2.43 6.28 -3.12
CA ASP A 345 3.34 7.15 -3.85
C ASP A 345 3.06 7.00 -5.36
N TYR A 346 2.80 8.10 -6.07
CA TYR A 346 2.39 8.07 -7.49
C TYR A 346 3.40 8.76 -8.40
N VAL A 347 3.74 8.10 -9.51
CA VAL A 347 4.43 8.71 -10.65
C VAL A 347 3.70 8.44 -11.96
N GLY A 348 3.91 9.31 -12.95
CA GLY A 348 3.22 9.26 -14.23
C GLY A 348 1.92 10.05 -14.17
N ASN A 349 0.77 9.38 -14.31
CA ASN A 349 -0.54 10.02 -14.31
C ASN A 349 -0.71 10.98 -13.11
N GLN A 350 -1.34 12.15 -13.33
CA GLN A 350 -1.58 13.14 -12.28
C GLN A 350 -3.04 13.19 -11.80
N SER A 351 -3.89 12.29 -12.28
CA SER A 351 -5.30 12.16 -11.91
C SER A 351 -5.53 10.82 -11.19
N ASN A 352 -4.93 10.64 -10.01
CA ASN A 352 -5.09 9.43 -9.21
C ASN A 352 -5.89 9.74 -7.96
N SER A 353 -7.22 9.69 -8.05
CA SER A 353 -8.10 9.77 -6.88
C SER A 353 -9.21 8.75 -7.03
N SER A 354 -9.89 8.43 -5.94
CA SER A 354 -11.08 7.57 -5.92
C SER A 354 -12.13 7.99 -6.95
N LEU A 355 -12.19 9.26 -7.34
CA LEU A 355 -13.13 9.79 -8.32
C LEU A 355 -12.63 9.76 -9.77
N SER A 356 -11.38 9.34 -10.01
CA SER A 356 -10.79 9.33 -11.34
C SER A 356 -11.44 8.26 -12.21
N SER A 357 -12.07 8.69 -13.30
CA SER A 357 -12.56 7.80 -14.35
C SER A 357 -11.48 7.43 -15.36
N ASP A 358 -11.77 6.45 -16.21
CA ASP A 358 -10.92 6.11 -17.36
C ASP A 358 -10.69 7.32 -18.28
N ASP A 359 -11.72 8.14 -18.50
CA ASP A 359 -11.61 9.34 -19.32
C ASP A 359 -10.67 10.37 -18.69
N ASP A 360 -10.74 10.54 -17.37
CA ASP A 360 -9.84 11.43 -16.62
C ASP A 360 -8.39 10.96 -16.74
N LEU A 361 -8.14 9.66 -16.54
CA LEU A 361 -6.80 9.07 -16.67
C LEU A 361 -6.23 9.29 -18.07
N VAL A 362 -7.05 9.16 -19.12
CA VAL A 362 -6.61 9.31 -20.51
C VAL A 362 -6.19 10.73 -20.87
N VAL A 363 -6.81 11.76 -20.27
CA VAL A 363 -6.52 13.16 -20.57
C VAL A 363 -5.58 13.83 -19.57
N ALA A 364 -5.32 13.17 -18.43
CA ALA A 364 -4.50 13.70 -17.34
C ALA A 364 -3.11 14.18 -17.78
N GLU A 365 -2.56 15.13 -17.03
CA GLU A 365 -1.13 15.46 -17.11
C GLU A 365 -0.28 14.26 -16.64
N THR A 366 1.03 14.30 -16.93
CA THR A 366 1.96 13.25 -16.53
C THR A 366 3.31 13.80 -16.07
N SER A 367 3.86 13.21 -15.01
CA SER A 367 5.24 13.47 -14.57
C SER A 367 6.28 12.76 -15.46
N CYS A 368 5.85 11.89 -16.37
CA CYS A 368 6.74 11.21 -17.31
C CYS A 368 7.41 12.18 -18.30
N GLN A 369 8.72 12.01 -18.52
CA GLN A 369 9.45 12.78 -19.53
C GLN A 369 8.82 12.63 -20.92
N ASN A 370 8.34 11.43 -21.24
CA ASN A 370 7.56 11.20 -22.44
C ASN A 370 6.08 11.46 -22.16
N GLN A 371 5.54 12.55 -22.71
CA GLN A 371 4.17 12.98 -22.49
C GLN A 371 3.10 12.06 -23.13
N GLY A 372 3.53 11.11 -23.98
CA GLY A 372 2.68 10.01 -24.45
C GLY A 372 2.51 8.89 -23.41
N ASP A 373 3.26 8.92 -22.30
CA ASP A 373 3.10 8.00 -21.17
C ASP A 373 2.27 8.68 -20.08
N LYS A 374 0.96 8.46 -20.09
CA LYS A 374 0.06 8.89 -19.01
C LYS A 374 -0.21 7.78 -18.01
N SER A 375 0.58 6.70 -18.03
CA SER A 375 0.33 5.54 -17.17
C SER A 375 0.46 5.92 -15.70
N SER A 376 -0.33 5.28 -14.84
CA SER A 376 -0.18 5.41 -13.39
C SER A 376 0.74 4.29 -12.90
N TYR A 377 1.79 4.65 -12.17
CA TYR A 377 2.70 3.72 -11.50
C TYR A 377 2.72 4.10 -10.02
N PHE A 378 2.34 3.18 -9.14
CA PHE A 378 2.25 3.49 -7.72
C PHE A 378 2.55 2.30 -6.81
N TRP A 379 2.93 2.61 -5.59
CA TRP A 379 3.37 1.67 -4.55
C TRP A 379 3.10 2.28 -3.17
N PRO A 380 2.95 1.47 -2.11
CA PRO A 380 2.78 2.02 -0.77
C PRO A 380 4.05 2.79 -0.39
N VAL A 381 3.84 3.95 0.24
CA VAL A 381 4.95 4.79 0.72
C VAL A 381 5.81 3.99 1.69
N LEU A 382 7.10 4.32 1.74
CA LEU A 382 8.01 3.82 2.76
C LEU A 382 8.12 4.89 3.83
N ARG A 383 7.89 4.56 5.10
CA ARG A 383 8.08 5.48 6.22
C ARG A 383 9.27 5.10 7.06
N VAL A 384 9.90 6.09 7.67
CA VAL A 384 10.63 5.89 8.92
C VAL A 384 9.67 6.20 10.05
N GLN A 385 9.40 5.23 10.91
CA GLN A 385 8.51 5.39 12.05
C GLN A 385 9.29 5.99 13.24
N ASP A 386 9.78 7.23 13.06
CA ASP A 386 10.59 8.00 14.01
C ASP A 386 9.75 8.90 14.95
N GLY A 387 8.42 8.73 14.95
CA GLY A 387 7.48 9.54 15.72
C GLY A 387 7.18 10.92 15.12
N THR A 388 7.70 11.23 13.92
CA THR A 388 7.34 12.46 13.20
C THR A 388 5.85 12.47 12.87
N GLN A 389 5.19 13.60 13.14
CA GLN A 389 3.83 13.86 12.65
C GLN A 389 3.91 14.61 11.32
N GLU A 390 3.57 13.93 10.23
CA GLU A 390 3.46 14.54 8.90
C GLU A 390 2.05 15.06 8.63
N PHE A 391 1.80 15.49 7.38
CA PHE A 391 0.56 16.12 6.96
C PHE A 391 -0.67 15.22 7.15
N ASP A 392 -0.48 13.91 7.13
CA ASP A 392 -1.51 12.87 7.21
C ASP A 392 -1.57 12.18 8.59
N ALA A 393 -0.89 12.72 9.60
CA ALA A 393 -0.82 12.10 10.94
C ALA A 393 -2.18 11.96 11.63
N ALA A 394 -3.20 12.72 11.21
CA ALA A 394 -4.57 12.65 11.72
C ALA A 394 -5.58 12.13 10.68
N ASP A 395 -5.12 11.77 9.48
CA ASP A 395 -5.97 11.38 8.35
C ASP A 395 -6.08 9.86 8.26
N GLN A 396 -7.19 9.38 7.68
CA GLN A 396 -7.31 7.98 7.28
C GLN A 396 -6.26 7.63 6.21
N GLY A 397 -5.77 6.40 6.21
CA GLY A 397 -4.64 5.96 5.40
C GLY A 397 -3.28 6.40 5.93
N GLY A 398 -3.25 7.44 6.77
CA GLY A 398 -2.08 7.89 7.51
C GLY A 398 -2.14 7.50 8.98
N GLY A 399 -1.85 8.45 9.87
CA GLY A 399 -1.65 8.17 11.29
C GLY A 399 -2.91 7.69 12.03
N ALA A 400 -4.12 8.00 11.55
CA ALA A 400 -5.37 7.48 12.15
C ALA A 400 -5.51 5.95 11.99
N GLU A 401 -4.79 5.37 11.03
CA GLU A 401 -4.74 3.92 10.76
C GLU A 401 -3.35 3.34 11.11
N GLY A 402 -2.56 4.05 11.91
CA GLY A 402 -1.28 3.54 12.42
C GLY A 402 -0.12 3.63 11.44
N ASN A 403 -0.31 4.22 10.25
CA ASN A 403 0.76 4.59 9.33
C ASN A 403 1.41 5.89 9.81
N VAL A 404 2.37 5.77 10.73
CA VAL A 404 3.00 6.89 11.44
C VAL A 404 4.44 7.15 11.01
N GLY A 405 4.92 8.36 11.27
CA GLY A 405 6.27 8.76 10.93
C GLY A 405 6.36 9.41 9.56
N ARG A 406 7.59 9.56 9.10
CA ARG A 406 7.93 10.38 7.93
C ARG A 406 8.02 9.54 6.66
N ILE A 407 7.27 9.94 5.64
CA ILE A 407 7.33 9.41 4.29
C ILE A 407 8.72 9.68 3.70
N LEU A 408 9.32 8.62 3.15
CA LEU A 408 10.56 8.68 2.40
C LEU A 408 10.26 8.78 0.92
N GLN A 409 10.81 9.82 0.29
CA GLN A 409 10.85 9.92 -1.16
C GLN A 409 12.00 9.03 -1.69
N ALA A 410 11.75 8.29 -2.78
CA ALA A 410 12.80 7.50 -3.41
C ALA A 410 13.91 8.41 -4.00
N GLU A 411 15.17 7.96 -3.91
CA GLU A 411 16.30 8.59 -4.62
C GLU A 411 16.33 8.19 -6.10
N GLU A 412 15.86 6.99 -6.42
CA GLU A 412 15.75 6.46 -7.78
C GLU A 412 14.46 5.64 -7.93
N ALA A 413 13.73 5.85 -9.02
CA ALA A 413 12.68 4.97 -9.48
C ALA A 413 12.95 4.56 -10.94
N GLN A 414 13.27 3.28 -11.14
CA GLN A 414 13.49 2.71 -12.46
C GLN A 414 12.25 1.90 -12.88
N LEU A 415 11.55 2.39 -13.91
CA LEU A 415 10.38 1.76 -14.50
C LEU A 415 10.78 1.14 -15.84
N ARG A 416 11.01 -0.18 -15.84
CA ARG A 416 11.60 -0.89 -16.98
C ARG A 416 10.68 -1.98 -17.50
N PHE A 417 10.26 -1.84 -18.75
CA PHE A 417 9.55 -2.88 -19.49
C PHE A 417 10.56 -3.83 -20.16
N VAL A 418 10.45 -5.13 -19.89
CA VAL A 418 11.29 -6.16 -20.49
C VAL A 418 10.46 -7.15 -21.31
N GLY A 419 11.11 -7.84 -22.25
CA GLY A 419 10.46 -8.87 -23.05
C GLY A 419 10.28 -10.21 -22.32
N ASN A 420 9.86 -11.20 -23.09
CA ASN A 420 9.62 -12.58 -22.67
C ASN A 420 10.69 -13.54 -23.21
N LYS A 421 11.03 -14.57 -22.44
CA LYS A 421 12.04 -15.57 -22.80
C LYS A 421 11.65 -16.46 -23.98
N ARG A 422 10.39 -16.85 -24.11
CA ARG A 422 9.90 -17.86 -25.07
C ARG A 422 9.28 -17.25 -26.33
N SER A 423 8.67 -16.08 -26.25
CA SER A 423 7.98 -15.44 -27.38
C SER A 423 8.27 -13.95 -27.52
N LYS A 424 7.80 -13.38 -28.63
CA LYS A 424 7.63 -11.93 -28.75
C LYS A 424 6.50 -11.48 -27.85
N VAL A 425 6.59 -10.24 -27.36
CA VAL A 425 5.51 -9.60 -26.61
C VAL A 425 4.54 -8.89 -27.55
N VAL A 426 3.26 -8.85 -27.18
CA VAL A 426 2.23 -8.00 -27.81
C VAL A 426 2.06 -6.69 -27.03
N ALA A 427 1.32 -5.72 -27.57
CA ALA A 427 1.05 -4.48 -26.86
C ALA A 427 0.27 -4.73 -25.56
N ILE A 428 0.60 -3.98 -24.50
CA ILE A 428 -0.26 -3.90 -23.33
C ILE A 428 -1.49 -3.10 -23.76
N PRO A 429 -2.72 -3.62 -23.61
CA PRO A 429 -3.93 -2.86 -23.87
C PRO A 429 -3.97 -1.56 -23.06
N LYS A 430 -4.55 -0.51 -23.64
CA LYS A 430 -4.80 0.74 -22.91
C LYS A 430 -5.80 0.47 -21.79
N LEU A 431 -5.61 1.12 -20.64
CA LEU A 431 -6.38 0.94 -19.39
C LEU A 431 -6.25 -0.46 -18.76
N MET A 432 -5.22 -1.22 -19.15
CA MET A 432 -4.83 -2.45 -18.44
C MET A 432 -4.44 -2.11 -17.00
N ARG A 433 -5.03 -2.80 -16.02
CA ARG A 433 -4.78 -2.64 -14.58
C ARG A 433 -4.07 -3.87 -14.05
N ILE A 434 -2.92 -3.71 -13.40
CA ILE A 434 -2.18 -4.85 -12.86
C ILE A 434 -1.74 -4.53 -11.44
N ILE A 435 -1.96 -5.49 -10.54
CA ILE A 435 -1.47 -5.47 -9.17
C ILE A 435 -0.45 -6.60 -8.99
N THR A 436 0.78 -6.26 -8.58
CA THR A 436 1.78 -7.22 -8.13
C THR A 436 2.01 -7.06 -6.64
N GLY A 437 2.15 -8.18 -5.92
CA GLY A 437 2.09 -8.17 -4.45
C GLY A 437 0.66 -8.27 -3.91
N ASP A 438 0.53 -8.18 -2.59
CA ASP A 438 -0.74 -8.25 -1.88
C ASP A 438 -0.66 -7.44 -0.58
N ALA A 439 -1.42 -6.35 -0.50
CA ALA A 439 -1.51 -5.51 0.69
C ALA A 439 -2.00 -6.28 1.94
N LYS A 440 -2.63 -7.45 1.74
CA LYS A 440 -3.19 -8.30 2.79
C LYS A 440 -2.45 -9.64 2.92
N ALA A 441 -1.20 -9.74 2.46
CA ALA A 441 -0.45 -11.01 2.42
C ALA A 441 -0.30 -11.71 3.78
N PHE A 442 -0.35 -10.98 4.90
CA PHE A 442 -0.21 -11.59 6.22
C PHE A 442 -1.40 -12.50 6.56
N THR A 443 -2.61 -12.07 6.16
CA THR A 443 -3.86 -12.84 6.35
C THR A 443 -4.19 -13.71 5.13
N ASN A 444 -3.97 -13.21 3.92
CA ASN A 444 -4.25 -13.93 2.67
C ASN A 444 -3.23 -15.05 2.36
N GLY A 445 -2.06 -15.01 3.01
CA GLY A 445 -0.94 -15.88 2.71
C GLY A 445 -0.08 -15.40 1.54
N LEU A 446 1.03 -16.09 1.32
CA LEU A 446 2.13 -15.61 0.46
C LEU A 446 1.92 -15.82 -1.05
N LYS A 447 0.79 -16.40 -1.49
CA LYS A 447 0.55 -16.73 -2.90
C LYS A 447 0.74 -15.53 -3.84
N ASN A 448 0.29 -14.36 -3.39
CA ASN A 448 0.31 -13.12 -4.15
C ASN A 448 1.43 -12.16 -3.71
N ALA A 449 2.19 -12.47 -2.65
CA ALA A 449 3.36 -11.70 -2.25
C ALA A 449 4.47 -11.85 -3.31
N ASN A 450 4.96 -10.72 -3.85
CA ASN A 450 5.84 -10.74 -5.04
C ASN A 450 6.93 -9.66 -5.05
N THR A 451 7.09 -8.92 -3.96
CA THR A 451 8.10 -7.86 -3.81
C THR A 451 9.32 -8.40 -3.08
N SER A 452 10.49 -7.81 -3.32
CA SER A 452 11.73 -8.16 -2.61
C SER A 452 12.55 -6.95 -2.19
N TYR A 453 13.30 -7.13 -1.12
CA TYR A 453 14.18 -6.14 -0.50
C TYR A 453 15.64 -6.56 -0.62
N SER A 454 16.50 -5.59 -0.90
CA SER A 454 17.93 -5.74 -1.02
C SER A 454 18.64 -4.44 -0.67
N CYS A 455 19.96 -4.43 -0.70
CA CYS A 455 20.77 -3.23 -0.62
C CYS A 455 21.52 -2.99 -1.95
N THR A 456 21.80 -1.73 -2.29
CA THR A 456 22.66 -1.41 -3.44
C THR A 456 24.03 -2.06 -3.28
N GLY A 457 24.54 -2.69 -4.34
CA GLY A 457 25.79 -3.46 -4.27
C GLY A 457 25.63 -4.90 -3.73
N PHE A 458 24.44 -5.26 -3.27
CA PHE A 458 24.08 -6.60 -2.76
C PHE A 458 22.85 -7.17 -3.48
N GLU A 459 22.46 -6.65 -4.65
CA GLU A 459 21.24 -7.03 -5.38
C GLU A 459 21.22 -8.49 -5.88
N ASP A 460 22.34 -9.22 -5.76
CA ASP A 460 22.37 -10.66 -5.89
C ASP A 460 21.66 -11.39 -4.73
N ARG A 461 21.43 -10.72 -3.60
CA ARG A 461 20.72 -11.21 -2.41
C ARG A 461 19.37 -10.53 -2.32
N GLN A 462 18.28 -11.30 -2.30
CA GLN A 462 16.93 -10.75 -2.31
C GLN A 462 16.11 -11.38 -1.18
N SER A 463 15.79 -10.59 -0.16
CA SER A 463 14.84 -10.98 0.88
C SER A 463 13.42 -10.79 0.38
N THR A 464 12.57 -11.80 0.52
CA THR A 464 11.20 -11.80 0.00
C THR A 464 10.15 -11.69 1.10
N ASP A 465 10.58 -11.83 2.35
CA ASP A 465 9.72 -11.90 3.54
C ASP A 465 10.21 -11.00 4.68
N LYS A 466 11.37 -10.34 4.56
CA LYS A 466 11.96 -9.46 5.57
C LYS A 466 12.47 -8.16 4.98
N TYR A 467 12.38 -7.07 5.73
CA TYR A 467 13.16 -5.86 5.50
C TYR A 467 14.66 -6.14 5.70
N VAL A 468 15.52 -5.40 5.03
CA VAL A 468 16.97 -5.64 5.07
C VAL A 468 17.73 -4.54 5.82
N LEU A 469 18.64 -4.93 6.70
CA LEU A 469 19.59 -4.00 7.31
C LEU A 469 20.75 -3.81 6.33
N CYS A 470 20.85 -2.60 5.77
CA CYS A 470 21.87 -2.28 4.78
C CYS A 470 23.18 -1.82 5.44
N PRO A 471 24.34 -2.28 4.93
CA PRO A 471 25.64 -1.79 5.37
C PRO A 471 25.80 -0.30 5.12
N GLU A 472 26.65 0.35 5.92
CA GLU A 472 26.97 1.77 5.75
C GLU A 472 27.40 2.08 4.30
N GLY A 473 26.86 3.16 3.75
CA GLY A 473 27.10 3.57 2.36
C GLY A 473 26.28 2.82 1.30
N SER A 474 25.47 1.83 1.69
CA SER A 474 24.47 1.21 0.82
C SER A 474 23.09 1.81 1.05
N ARG A 475 22.23 1.76 0.02
CA ARG A 475 20.84 2.18 0.04
C ARG A 475 19.91 0.98 0.04
N LEU A 476 18.71 1.13 0.58
CA LEU A 476 17.66 0.13 0.46
C LEU A 476 17.18 0.06 -1.00
N VAL A 477 16.95 -1.15 -1.50
CA VAL A 477 16.39 -1.43 -2.83
C VAL A 477 15.12 -2.25 -2.67
N ARG A 478 14.00 -1.74 -3.19
CA ARG A 478 12.73 -2.46 -3.36
C ARG A 478 12.59 -2.87 -4.83
N THR A 479 12.29 -4.14 -5.08
CA THR A 479 12.12 -4.67 -6.44
C THR A 479 10.80 -5.40 -6.58
N SER A 480 10.02 -4.98 -7.57
CA SER A 480 8.74 -5.59 -7.92
C SER A 480 8.73 -5.97 -9.40
N ASN A 481 8.32 -7.21 -9.69
CA ASN A 481 8.09 -7.66 -11.06
C ASN A 481 6.59 -7.85 -11.25
N PHE A 482 6.05 -7.26 -12.30
CA PHE A 482 4.65 -7.44 -12.66
C PHE A 482 4.43 -8.75 -13.42
N GLN A 483 3.19 -9.19 -13.47
CA GLN A 483 2.70 -10.22 -14.36
C GLN A 483 2.99 -9.81 -15.81
N SER A 484 3.23 -10.79 -16.69
CA SER A 484 3.63 -10.51 -18.09
C SER A 484 2.99 -11.45 -19.11
N CYS A 485 1.98 -12.18 -18.67
CA CYS A 485 1.11 -12.97 -19.50
C CYS A 485 -0.29 -12.40 -19.36
N TRP A 486 -0.96 -12.13 -20.48
CA TRP A 486 -2.30 -11.56 -20.55
C TRP A 486 -3.26 -12.55 -21.20
N ASP A 487 -4.48 -12.68 -20.70
CA ASP A 487 -5.51 -13.60 -21.24
C ASP A 487 -5.89 -13.33 -22.71
N GLY A 488 -5.48 -12.18 -23.25
CA GLY A 488 -5.69 -11.80 -24.64
C GLY A 488 -7.03 -11.11 -24.92
N GLN A 489 -7.80 -10.83 -23.87
CA GLN A 489 -9.14 -10.25 -23.93
C GLN A 489 -9.35 -9.07 -22.96
N ASN A 490 -9.07 -9.24 -21.67
CA ASN A 490 -9.55 -8.33 -20.63
C ASN A 490 -8.47 -7.36 -20.16
N THR A 491 -8.82 -6.07 -20.00
CA THR A 491 -7.94 -5.05 -19.37
C THR A 491 -7.98 -5.09 -17.85
N ASP A 492 -8.98 -5.76 -17.30
CA ASP A 492 -9.17 -5.99 -15.88
C ASP A 492 -10.10 -7.19 -15.67
N SER A 493 -10.05 -7.80 -14.49
CA SER A 493 -10.97 -8.86 -14.06
C SER A 493 -11.68 -8.42 -12.79
N ALA A 494 -12.79 -9.07 -12.42
CA ALA A 494 -13.55 -8.67 -11.23
C ALA A 494 -12.75 -8.77 -9.92
N ASN A 495 -11.75 -9.64 -9.87
CA ASN A 495 -10.80 -9.75 -8.76
C ASN A 495 -9.45 -9.05 -9.03
N HIS A 496 -9.34 -8.29 -10.13
CA HIS A 496 -8.15 -7.58 -10.61
C HIS A 496 -6.90 -8.44 -10.85
N ARG A 497 -7.03 -9.76 -10.87
CA ARG A 497 -5.89 -10.70 -10.91
C ARG A 497 -5.98 -11.74 -12.03
N ASP A 498 -7.16 -12.28 -12.33
CA ASP A 498 -7.32 -13.41 -13.25
C ASP A 498 -6.96 -13.12 -14.71
N HIS A 499 -7.05 -11.86 -15.14
CA HIS A 499 -6.76 -11.47 -16.53
C HIS A 499 -5.26 -11.44 -16.87
N VAL A 500 -4.38 -11.53 -15.87
CA VAL A 500 -2.92 -11.55 -16.02
C VAL A 500 -2.25 -12.63 -15.17
N ALA A 501 -1.11 -13.12 -15.63
CA ALA A 501 -0.35 -14.16 -14.95
C ALA A 501 1.16 -13.93 -15.02
N PHE A 502 1.88 -14.51 -14.07
CA PHE A 502 3.33 -14.63 -14.15
C PHE A 502 3.73 -15.66 -15.22
N VAL A 503 4.96 -15.53 -15.70
CA VAL A 503 5.56 -16.59 -16.53
C VAL A 503 5.81 -17.84 -15.68
N GLN A 504 5.74 -18.99 -16.33
CA GLN A 504 6.18 -20.26 -15.75
C GLN A 504 7.72 -20.27 -15.60
N ALA A 505 8.26 -21.22 -14.83
CA ALA A 505 9.70 -21.34 -14.59
C ALA A 505 10.55 -21.43 -15.88
N ASP A 506 10.00 -21.99 -16.96
CA ASP A 506 10.68 -22.06 -18.26
C ASP A 506 10.64 -20.73 -19.05
N GLY A 507 9.86 -19.76 -18.58
CA GLY A 507 9.61 -18.43 -19.15
C GLY A 507 8.42 -18.37 -20.12
N SER A 508 7.63 -19.44 -20.24
CA SER A 508 6.42 -19.47 -21.07
C SER A 508 5.24 -18.83 -20.34
N CYS A 509 4.25 -18.38 -21.11
CA CYS A 509 2.95 -18.01 -20.54
C CYS A 509 2.06 -19.24 -20.36
N PRO A 510 1.14 -19.23 -19.37
CA PRO A 510 0.11 -20.25 -19.26
C PRO A 510 -0.70 -20.40 -20.55
N ASN A 511 -1.32 -21.57 -20.73
CA ASN A 511 -2.14 -21.84 -21.92
C ASN A 511 -3.26 -20.79 -22.05
N GLY A 512 -3.44 -20.27 -23.27
CA GLY A 512 -4.41 -19.20 -23.56
C GLY A 512 -3.86 -17.78 -23.38
N PHE A 513 -2.78 -17.62 -22.62
CA PHE A 513 -2.20 -16.30 -22.37
C PHE A 513 -1.16 -15.91 -23.43
N LYS A 514 -1.10 -14.61 -23.73
CA LYS A 514 -0.13 -13.96 -24.61
C LYS A 514 0.90 -13.20 -23.79
N ALA A 515 2.17 -13.26 -24.19
CA ALA A 515 3.20 -12.47 -23.53
C ALA A 515 3.00 -10.96 -23.81
N ILE A 516 3.05 -10.14 -22.76
CA ILE A 516 3.11 -8.68 -22.80
C ILE A 516 4.44 -8.20 -22.18
N PRO A 517 4.90 -6.96 -22.43
CA PRO A 517 6.07 -6.44 -21.74
C PRO A 517 5.90 -6.53 -20.22
N GLN A 518 6.86 -7.13 -19.52
CA GLN A 518 6.87 -7.14 -18.06
C GLN A 518 7.37 -5.81 -17.55
N LEU A 519 6.56 -5.10 -16.76
CA LEU A 519 7.04 -3.98 -15.96
C LEU A 519 7.88 -4.51 -14.78
N GLN A 520 9.09 -3.99 -14.65
CA GLN A 520 9.99 -4.18 -13.52
C GLN A 520 10.20 -2.83 -12.86
N VAL A 521 9.88 -2.75 -11.58
CA VAL A 521 10.04 -1.53 -10.77
C VAL A 521 11.20 -1.78 -9.81
N ARG A 522 12.19 -0.88 -9.84
CA ARG A 522 13.28 -0.85 -8.86
C ARG A 522 13.30 0.53 -8.22
N LEU A 523 13.10 0.57 -6.91
CA LEU A 523 13.09 1.79 -6.10
C LEU A 523 14.29 1.77 -5.15
N VAL A 524 14.97 2.90 -5.02
CA VAL A 524 16.13 3.07 -4.14
C VAL A 524 15.82 4.14 -3.10
N TYR A 525 16.07 3.84 -1.83
CA TYR A 525 15.81 4.75 -0.71
C TYR A 525 17.05 4.95 0.15
N ASP A 526 17.28 6.20 0.53
CA ASP A 526 18.13 6.52 1.69
C ASP A 526 17.31 6.34 2.96
N VAL A 527 17.63 5.28 3.70
CA VAL A 527 16.96 4.94 4.96
C VAL A 527 17.98 5.01 6.08
N PRO A 528 17.63 5.58 7.24
CA PRO A 528 18.44 5.37 8.44
C PRO A 528 18.45 3.88 8.77
N THR A 529 19.64 3.29 8.96
CA THR A 529 19.74 1.87 9.34
C THR A 529 19.07 1.66 10.70
N PRO A 530 18.02 0.83 10.79
CA PRO A 530 17.41 0.51 12.07
C PRO A 530 18.40 -0.20 12.98
N THR A 531 18.33 0.05 14.29
CA THR A 531 19.11 -0.71 15.28
C THR A 531 18.19 -1.66 16.03
N ILE A 532 18.67 -2.88 16.28
CA ILE A 532 17.94 -3.89 17.05
C ILE A 532 18.67 -4.09 18.39
N GLU A 533 17.99 -3.76 19.48
CA GLU A 533 18.51 -3.88 20.84
C GLU A 533 17.49 -4.63 21.70
N ASN A 534 17.89 -5.74 22.31
CA ASN A 534 17.02 -6.57 23.17
C ASN A 534 15.70 -6.99 22.50
N GLY A 535 15.70 -7.23 21.19
CA GLY A 535 14.51 -7.59 20.41
C GLY A 535 13.58 -6.42 20.06
N GLN A 536 13.94 -5.18 20.42
CA GLN A 536 13.24 -3.96 20.01
C GLN A 536 13.99 -3.30 18.85
N VAL A 537 13.24 -2.89 17.83
CA VAL A 537 13.80 -2.13 16.71
C VAL A 537 13.61 -0.64 16.95
N LYS A 538 14.69 0.15 16.79
CA LYS A 538 14.66 1.61 16.91
C LYS A 538 14.68 2.24 15.52
N ASN A 539 13.83 3.25 15.34
CA ASN A 539 13.63 3.95 14.06
C ASN A 539 13.42 2.97 12.89
N PRO A 540 12.50 2.00 13.00
CA PRO A 540 12.24 1.09 11.88
C PRO A 540 11.78 1.89 10.68
N TYR A 541 12.09 1.36 9.50
CA TYR A 541 11.38 1.73 8.30
C TYR A 541 10.37 0.63 7.95
N ALA A 542 9.26 1.00 7.33
CA ALA A 542 8.24 0.06 6.90
C ALA A 542 7.43 0.61 5.73
N VAL A 543 6.85 -0.26 4.92
CA VAL A 543 5.81 0.16 3.98
C VAL A 543 4.51 0.43 4.74
N ASP A 544 3.76 1.46 4.33
CA ASP A 544 2.40 1.64 4.85
C ASP A 544 1.54 0.43 4.48
N SER A 545 0.62 0.09 5.37
CA SER A 545 -0.21 -1.11 5.22
C SER A 545 -1.53 -0.97 5.98
N PHE A 546 -2.43 -1.93 5.78
CA PHE A 546 -3.60 -2.07 6.62
C PHE A 546 -3.16 -2.33 8.08
N PRO A 547 -3.87 -1.78 9.09
CA PRO A 547 -3.48 -1.89 10.49
C PRO A 547 -3.27 -3.34 10.97
N GLU A 548 -4.17 -4.24 10.56
CA GLU A 548 -4.16 -5.65 10.92
C GLU A 548 -3.04 -6.45 10.25
N GLN A 549 -2.32 -5.86 9.31
CA GLN A 549 -1.19 -6.48 8.61
C GLN A 549 0.16 -6.17 9.25
N LEU A 550 0.17 -5.38 10.33
CA LEU A 550 1.32 -5.16 11.22
C LEU A 550 2.57 -4.61 10.50
N HIS A 551 2.39 -3.88 9.40
CA HIS A 551 3.47 -3.36 8.55
C HIS A 551 4.48 -4.44 8.11
N LYS A 552 4.03 -5.70 8.00
CA LYS A 552 4.88 -6.82 7.59
C LYS A 552 5.40 -6.57 6.16
N PRO A 553 6.70 -6.78 5.87
CA PRO A 553 7.29 -6.52 4.55
C PRO A 553 6.63 -7.30 3.40
N ILE A 554 6.01 -8.44 3.69
CA ILE A 554 5.26 -9.25 2.71
C ILE A 554 4.02 -8.53 2.15
N THR A 555 3.55 -7.45 2.79
CA THR A 555 2.38 -6.67 2.35
C THR A 555 2.71 -5.66 1.24
N ASP A 556 3.99 -5.55 0.88
CA ASP A 556 4.42 -4.67 -0.19
C ASP A 556 3.83 -5.10 -1.54
N HIS A 557 3.38 -4.12 -2.30
CA HIS A 557 2.68 -4.29 -3.55
C HIS A 557 2.96 -3.11 -4.46
N ASN A 558 2.75 -3.27 -5.75
CA ASN A 558 2.84 -2.19 -6.73
C ASN A 558 1.67 -2.34 -7.70
N ASP A 559 1.21 -1.20 -8.16
CA ASP A 559 0.03 -1.09 -9.00
C ASP A 559 0.38 -0.31 -10.27
N PHE A 560 -0.26 -0.71 -11.36
CA PHE A 560 0.01 -0.16 -12.68
C PHE A 560 -1.28 -0.04 -13.48
N ILE A 561 -1.51 1.14 -14.05
CA ILE A 561 -2.53 1.36 -15.07
C ILE A 561 -1.86 1.84 -16.35
N ASN A 562 -1.91 1.04 -17.41
CA ASN A 562 -1.32 1.39 -18.69
C ASN A 562 -2.14 2.48 -19.40
N VAL A 563 -1.61 3.68 -19.51
CA VAL A 563 -2.24 4.78 -20.28
C VAL A 563 -1.25 5.36 -21.29
N MET A 564 -0.29 4.56 -21.74
CA MET A 564 0.52 4.91 -22.90
C MET A 564 -0.38 5.11 -24.12
N ASP A 565 -0.10 6.15 -24.90
CA ASP A 565 -0.73 6.29 -26.21
C ASP A 565 -0.30 5.13 -27.15
N GLU A 566 -1.09 4.91 -28.20
CA GLU A 566 -0.86 3.80 -29.13
C GLU A 566 0.49 3.90 -29.84
N SER A 567 0.97 5.11 -30.14
CA SER A 567 2.26 5.33 -30.80
C SER A 567 3.42 4.91 -29.89
N LEU A 568 3.36 5.29 -28.62
CA LEU A 568 4.33 4.93 -27.60
C LEU A 568 4.31 3.42 -27.34
N MET A 569 3.14 2.82 -27.11
CA MET A 569 3.04 1.38 -26.86
C MET A 569 3.60 0.56 -28.04
N ASN A 570 3.34 1.00 -29.29
CA ASN A 570 3.95 0.40 -30.48
C ASN A 570 5.47 0.57 -30.53
N LYS A 571 6.01 1.71 -30.09
CA LYS A 571 7.47 1.94 -29.95
C LYS A 571 8.07 1.00 -28.90
N VAL A 572 7.41 0.83 -27.75
CA VAL A 572 7.84 -0.07 -26.66
C VAL A 572 7.93 -1.51 -27.18
N VAL A 573 6.84 -2.04 -27.75
CA VAL A 573 6.79 -3.42 -28.28
C VAL A 573 7.85 -3.64 -29.35
N ARG A 574 7.99 -2.68 -30.29
CA ARG A 574 9.00 -2.76 -31.36
C ARG A 574 10.42 -2.78 -30.80
N CYS A 575 10.71 -1.92 -29.82
CA CYS A 575 12.02 -1.89 -29.19
C CYS A 575 12.36 -3.24 -28.54
N ILE A 576 11.43 -3.76 -27.74
CA ILE A 576 11.59 -5.00 -26.99
C ILE A 576 11.76 -6.20 -27.93
N ASN A 577 10.88 -6.33 -28.92
CA ASN A 577 10.91 -7.43 -29.88
C ASN A 577 12.10 -7.37 -30.86
N GLN A 578 12.73 -6.21 -31.04
CA GLN A 578 13.96 -6.06 -31.83
C GLN A 578 15.23 -6.28 -31.01
N GLY A 579 15.13 -6.60 -29.71
CA GLY A 579 16.30 -6.81 -28.86
C GLY A 579 17.05 -5.52 -28.51
N LYS A 580 16.42 -4.35 -28.65
CA LYS A 580 17.02 -3.05 -28.38
C LYS A 580 16.81 -2.63 -26.94
N LYS A 581 17.67 -1.73 -26.44
CA LYS A 581 17.47 -1.00 -25.19
C LYS A 581 17.07 0.43 -25.53
N CYS A 582 15.84 0.81 -25.20
CA CYS A 582 15.30 2.14 -25.49
C CYS A 582 14.87 2.86 -24.21
N THR A 583 14.65 4.15 -24.36
CA THR A 583 14.02 5.03 -23.38
C THR A 583 12.95 5.89 -24.04
#